data_AF-A0A4W6D6G8-F1
#
_entry.id   AF-A0A4W6D6G8-F1
#
_cell.length_a   1.000
_cell.length_b   1.000
_cell.length_c   1.000
_cell.angle_alpha   90.00
_cell.angle_beta   90.00
_cell.angle_gamma   90.00
#
_symmetry.space_group_name_H-M   'P 1'
#
loop_
_entity.id
_entity.type
_entity.pdbx_description
1 polymer ?
#
loop_
_entity_poly.entity_id
_entity_poly.type
_entity_poly.pdbx_seq_one_letter_code
_entity_poly.pdbx_strand_id
1 'polypeptide(L)'
;MLKLKQKFDLHSDVVSDILRKEASVCRVKEYSGTVDTQILNIERDGGILYSWKGATGTTRIGKYDSNTKQNKLLYSFDKQVCVSSCSLNKEETLLAVSLAQNTRGEERLSPISKCLTLLIEIHPINNTKVLKAVDCRVKVQFLHQETDRRSVLESHLLLLTEDGYVDLYHVLLTKQEGYRVVMANPERLPKTVERIVEDLSWVQWDGHTQRLYCLTHKDKFLLRCVQFYPSHSCETVMELPLELPANPFCTVKFVNLGFDHYHTEKPEQELVRMKVFTNRIGSMCVCYSQPLKDKQELIYTVVLVHKDCSKTFRVSLGSDQSQQKATQLHPLFIPMGYYILVYLQDYFLHCINTRQQEMLCHSLFLSGHDVDLGLQCRSANVTVLHAEEESCGNLLDLASGRIHSAELSPAYLLQILRSDTSARCPSGKADPQRLAALHCLLVYMGNDPNLELKIIEWLCDNVNALESFDQIQEFILASLYRISYEKSLSLDKVLPYSSVFDKKEVPVCLQAIPGVLCTTELHTEAVLKGKVTTCSSIFKTHLLH
;
A
#
# COMPACT_ATOMS: atom_id res chain seq x y z
N MET A 1 10.96 13.25 -11.25
CA MET A 1 10.04 12.31 -11.94
C MET A 1 8.63 12.26 -11.34
N LEU A 2 8.44 12.13 -10.02
CA LEU A 2 7.09 12.18 -9.42
C LEU A 2 6.71 13.60 -9.01
N LYS A 3 5.41 13.88 -9.06
CA LYS A 3 4.78 15.07 -8.52
C LYS A 3 3.94 14.64 -7.32
N LEU A 4 4.17 15.26 -6.17
CA LEU A 4 3.40 15.01 -4.96
C LEU A 4 2.35 16.09 -4.77
N LYS A 5 1.10 15.68 -4.58
CA LYS A 5 -0.03 16.56 -4.28
C LYS A 5 -0.55 16.24 -2.89
N GLN A 6 -0.47 17.20 -1.97
CA GLN A 6 -1.02 17.04 -0.63
C GLN A 6 -2.55 16.85 -0.70
N LYS A 7 -3.03 15.80 -0.05
CA LYS A 7 -4.45 15.45 0.08
C LYS A 7 -4.98 15.73 1.50
N PHE A 8 -4.12 15.59 2.51
CA PHE A 8 -4.44 15.79 3.91
C PHE A 8 -3.20 16.27 4.68
N ASP A 9 -3.41 17.14 5.66
CA ASP A 9 -2.41 17.54 6.65
C ASP A 9 -3.05 17.58 8.05
N LEU A 10 -2.54 16.72 8.92
CA LEU A 10 -3.02 16.56 10.29
C LEU A 10 -3.07 17.90 11.06
N HIS A 11 -2.14 18.80 10.80
CA HIS A 11 -2.09 20.09 11.50
C HIS A 11 -3.21 21.03 11.03
N SER A 12 -3.33 21.24 9.71
CA SER A 12 -4.34 22.16 9.17
C SER A 12 -5.76 21.60 9.27
N ASP A 13 -5.93 20.30 9.02
CA ASP A 13 -7.23 19.69 8.86
C ASP A 13 -7.83 19.19 10.19
N VAL A 14 -6.98 18.91 11.18
CA VAL A 14 -7.42 18.33 12.47
C VAL A 14 -7.02 19.19 13.67
N VAL A 15 -5.72 19.45 13.87
CA VAL A 15 -5.23 20.13 15.09
C VAL A 15 -5.89 21.50 15.28
N SER A 16 -6.05 22.27 14.20
CA SER A 16 -6.67 23.60 14.24
C SER A 16 -8.12 23.58 14.77
N ASP A 17 -8.89 22.54 14.44
CA ASP A 17 -10.25 22.36 14.95
C ASP A 17 -10.26 21.84 16.39
N ILE A 18 -9.35 20.93 16.74
CA ILE A 18 -9.18 20.44 18.11
C ILE A 18 -8.91 21.60 19.07
N LEU A 19 -7.96 22.49 18.75
CA LEU A 19 -7.60 23.64 19.60
C LEU A 19 -8.83 24.51 19.92
N ARG A 20 -9.68 24.76 18.91
CA ARG A 20 -10.94 25.51 19.08
C ARG A 20 -11.92 24.80 20.00
N LYS A 21 -12.07 23.48 19.84
CA LYS A 21 -12.95 22.65 20.68
C LYS A 21 -12.45 22.55 22.11
N GLU A 22 -11.14 22.36 22.33
CA GLU A 22 -10.54 22.31 23.68
C GLU A 22 -10.62 23.64 24.41
N ALA A 23 -10.46 24.77 23.70
CA ALA A 23 -10.65 26.10 24.28
C ALA A 23 -12.08 26.27 24.84
N SER A 24 -13.07 25.77 24.09
CA SER A 24 -14.48 25.75 24.51
C SER A 24 -14.69 24.88 25.75
N VAL A 25 -14.08 23.69 25.81
CA VAL A 25 -14.15 22.78 26.97
C VAL A 25 -13.52 23.42 28.21
N CYS A 26 -12.37 24.09 28.06
CA CYS A 26 -11.66 24.75 29.14
C CYS A 26 -12.23 26.13 29.51
N ARG A 27 -13.24 26.62 28.77
CA ARG A 27 -13.82 27.97 28.92
C ARG A 27 -12.78 29.09 28.82
N VAL A 28 -11.79 28.91 27.94
CA VAL A 28 -10.75 29.89 27.64
C VAL A 28 -10.95 30.42 26.21
N LYS A 29 -10.44 31.63 25.93
CA LYS A 29 -10.52 32.22 24.58
C LYS A 29 -9.68 31.46 23.56
N GLU A 30 -8.56 30.90 24.00
CA GLU A 30 -7.61 30.17 23.17
C GLU A 30 -6.93 29.11 24.02
N TYR A 31 -6.78 27.90 23.48
CA TYR A 31 -6.02 26.82 24.11
C TYR A 31 -4.64 26.76 23.43
N SER A 32 -3.57 26.97 24.19
CA SER A 32 -2.19 26.96 23.69
C SER A 32 -1.41 25.72 24.10
N GLY A 33 -2.09 24.70 24.64
CA GLY A 33 -1.45 23.43 25.00
C GLY A 33 -0.97 22.68 23.76
N THR A 34 0.15 21.97 23.89
CA THR A 34 0.66 21.09 22.83
C THR A 34 -0.33 19.96 22.57
N VAL A 35 -0.85 19.87 21.35
CA VAL A 35 -1.73 18.77 20.92
C VAL A 35 -0.86 17.70 20.27
N ASP A 36 -0.55 16.65 21.01
CA ASP A 36 0.11 15.46 20.48
C ASP A 36 -0.93 14.61 19.74
N THR A 37 -1.19 14.98 18.48
CA THR A 37 -2.16 14.26 17.62
C THR A 37 -1.45 13.20 16.81
N GLN A 38 -2.02 11.99 16.79
CA GLN A 38 -1.47 10.84 16.10
C GLN A 38 -2.53 10.15 15.24
N ILE A 39 -2.22 9.88 13.97
CA ILE A 39 -3.09 9.12 13.06
C ILE A 39 -3.07 7.65 13.48
N LEU A 40 -4.23 7.07 13.72
CA LEU A 40 -4.38 5.69 14.20
C LEU A 40 -4.70 4.70 13.08
N ASN A 41 -5.59 5.07 12.15
CA ASN A 41 -5.98 4.21 11.02
C ASN A 41 -6.66 5.03 9.91
N ILE A 42 -6.80 4.42 8.73
CA ILE A 42 -7.60 4.96 7.62
C ILE A 42 -8.62 3.90 7.24
N GLU A 43 -9.91 4.24 7.37
CA GLU A 43 -11.02 3.34 7.10
C GLU A 43 -11.34 3.25 5.59
N ARG A 44 -12.14 2.25 5.22
CA ARG A 44 -12.51 1.98 3.81
C ARG A 44 -13.16 3.19 3.11
N ASP A 45 -13.91 3.99 3.86
CA ASP A 45 -14.58 5.19 3.37
C ASP A 45 -13.64 6.41 3.21
N GLY A 46 -12.34 6.22 3.45
CA GLY A 46 -11.33 7.29 3.45
C GLY A 46 -11.35 8.14 4.72
N GLY A 47 -12.11 7.75 5.74
CA GLY A 47 -12.11 8.41 7.04
C GLY A 47 -10.82 8.16 7.80
N ILE A 48 -10.22 9.22 8.33
CA ILE A 48 -8.94 9.15 9.06
C ILE A 48 -9.23 9.14 10.56
N LEU A 49 -8.90 8.04 11.22
CA LEU A 49 -8.97 7.94 12.68
C LEU A 49 -7.71 8.52 13.29
N TYR A 50 -7.87 9.32 14.34
CA TYR A 50 -6.76 9.93 15.07
C TYR A 50 -7.04 9.97 16.56
N SER A 51 -5.98 10.11 17.35
CA SER A 51 -6.08 10.39 18.78
C SER A 51 -5.30 11.63 19.16
N TRP A 52 -5.69 12.23 20.28
CA TRP A 52 -4.94 13.33 20.90
C TRP A 52 -5.07 13.30 22.42
N LYS A 53 -4.14 13.96 23.09
CA LYS A 53 -4.24 14.25 24.52
C LYS A 53 -5.15 15.47 24.74
N GLY A 54 -6.32 15.23 25.34
CA GLY A 54 -7.25 16.29 25.72
C GLY A 54 -6.74 17.12 26.89
N ALA A 55 -7.31 18.32 27.07
CA ALA A 55 -6.85 19.28 28.07
C ALA A 55 -6.93 18.78 29.52
N THR A 56 -7.82 17.82 29.78
CA THR A 56 -8.02 17.16 31.09
C THR A 56 -7.02 16.03 31.35
N GLY A 57 -6.02 15.83 30.50
CA GLY A 57 -5.07 14.73 30.61
C GLY A 57 -5.64 13.37 30.17
N THR A 58 -6.74 13.37 29.42
CA THR A 58 -7.37 12.16 28.90
C THR A 58 -7.02 11.92 27.44
N THR A 59 -6.98 10.66 27.00
CA THR A 59 -6.85 10.36 25.55
C THR A 59 -8.22 10.43 24.90
N ARG A 60 -8.33 11.11 23.76
CA ARG A 60 -9.55 11.20 22.95
C ARG A 60 -9.31 10.61 21.57
N ILE A 61 -10.35 10.01 20.99
CA ILE A 61 -10.33 9.44 19.64
C ILE A 61 -11.35 10.17 18.78
N GLY A 62 -10.95 10.56 17.58
CA GLY A 62 -11.77 11.24 16.60
C GLY A 62 -11.64 10.65 15.20
N LYS A 63 -12.55 11.05 14.33
CA LYS A 63 -12.54 10.76 12.89
C LYS A 63 -12.59 12.06 12.11
N TYR A 64 -11.73 12.16 11.10
CA TYR A 64 -11.81 13.16 10.05
C TYR A 64 -12.47 12.52 8.83
N ASP A 65 -13.55 13.12 8.36
CA ASP A 65 -14.21 12.74 7.12
C ASP A 65 -13.63 13.55 5.97
N SER A 66 -12.99 12.86 5.02
CA SER A 66 -12.32 13.48 3.88
C SER A 66 -13.29 14.10 2.86
N ASN A 67 -14.55 13.65 2.81
CA ASN A 67 -15.57 14.16 1.91
C ASN A 67 -16.19 15.45 2.46
N THR A 68 -16.56 15.45 3.74
CA THR A 68 -17.21 16.61 4.38
C THR A 68 -16.21 17.60 4.98
N LYS A 69 -14.94 17.20 5.11
CA LYS A 69 -13.86 17.92 5.78
C LYS A 69 -14.20 18.28 7.23
N GLN A 70 -14.92 17.39 7.91
CA GLN A 70 -15.36 17.59 9.29
C GLN A 70 -14.67 16.64 10.26
N ASN A 71 -14.46 17.13 11.49
CA ASN A 71 -13.91 16.38 12.60
C ASN A 71 -15.01 16.00 13.60
N LYS A 72 -15.11 14.71 13.90
CA LYS A 72 -16.05 14.15 14.87
C LYS A 72 -15.29 13.51 16.04
N LEU A 73 -15.64 13.90 17.27
CA LEU A 73 -15.21 13.19 18.48
C LEU A 73 -16.01 11.89 18.58
N LEU A 74 -15.32 10.77 18.75
CA LEU A 74 -15.93 9.44 18.84
C LEU A 74 -15.97 8.94 20.28
N TYR A 75 -14.85 9.06 20.99
CA TYR A 75 -14.71 8.51 22.33
C TYR A 75 -13.66 9.29 23.15
N SER A 76 -13.84 9.33 24.46
CA SER A 76 -12.88 9.91 25.42
C SER A 76 -12.63 8.92 26.54
N PHE A 77 -11.37 8.56 26.75
CA PHE A 77 -10.96 7.78 27.91
C PHE A 77 -11.02 8.65 29.17
N ASP A 78 -11.09 8.00 30.33
CA ASP A 78 -11.03 8.62 31.65
C ASP A 78 -9.59 8.95 32.07
N LYS A 79 -8.60 8.34 31.42
CA LYS A 79 -7.16 8.53 31.67
C LYS A 79 -6.36 8.64 30.37
N GLN A 80 -5.09 8.96 30.51
CA GLN A 80 -4.16 8.89 29.39
C GLN A 80 -3.84 7.43 29.08
N VAL A 81 -4.07 7.01 27.84
CA VAL A 81 -3.76 5.68 27.30
C VAL A 81 -3.02 5.79 25.98
N CYS A 82 -2.23 4.77 25.64
CA CYS A 82 -1.48 4.70 24.39
C CYS A 82 -2.20 3.79 23.40
N VAL A 83 -2.87 4.38 22.41
CA VAL A 83 -3.65 3.64 21.40
C VAL A 83 -2.72 3.15 20.29
N SER A 84 -2.60 1.83 20.10
CA SER A 84 -1.71 1.22 19.11
C SER A 84 -2.43 0.74 17.84
N SER A 85 -3.75 0.54 17.91
CA SER A 85 -4.60 0.18 16.78
C SER A 85 -6.05 0.54 17.09
N CYS A 86 -6.81 0.92 16.07
CA CYS A 86 -8.19 1.32 16.21
C CYS A 86 -8.95 1.09 14.91
N SER A 87 -10.21 0.66 15.00
CA SER A 87 -11.11 0.60 13.84
C SER A 87 -12.56 0.84 14.25
N LEU A 88 -13.35 1.35 13.30
CA LEU A 88 -14.79 1.58 13.44
C LEU A 88 -15.61 0.61 12.59
N ASN A 89 -16.76 0.20 13.10
CA ASN A 89 -17.74 -0.47 12.25
C ASN A 89 -18.41 0.54 11.30
N LYS A 90 -19.06 0.02 10.25
CA LYS A 90 -19.70 0.82 9.20
C LYS A 90 -20.72 1.82 9.75
N GLU A 91 -21.50 1.43 10.77
CA GLU A 91 -22.54 2.27 11.37
C GLU A 91 -21.99 3.30 12.36
N GLU A 92 -20.69 3.31 12.64
CA GLU A 92 -20.02 4.15 13.65
C GLU A 92 -20.63 4.01 15.07
N THR A 93 -21.10 2.81 15.41
CA THR A 93 -21.71 2.48 16.71
C THR A 93 -20.75 1.72 17.63
N LEU A 94 -19.77 1.04 17.05
CA LEU A 94 -18.74 0.27 17.73
C LEU A 94 -17.34 0.78 17.40
N LEU A 95 -16.50 0.83 18.43
CA LEU A 95 -15.09 1.17 18.35
C LEU A 95 -14.27 0.01 18.91
N ALA A 96 -13.41 -0.58 18.08
CA ALA A 96 -12.42 -1.56 18.52
C ALA A 96 -11.08 -0.84 18.73
N VAL A 97 -10.45 -1.02 19.88
CA VAL A 97 -9.21 -0.32 20.25
C VAL A 97 -8.23 -1.30 20.89
N SER A 98 -6.98 -1.31 20.42
CA SER A 98 -5.85 -1.92 21.14
C SER A 98 -5.05 -0.84 21.85
N LEU A 99 -4.78 -1.07 23.13
CA LEU A 99 -4.02 -0.20 24.00
C LEU A 99 -2.68 -0.85 24.30
N ALA A 100 -1.58 -0.19 23.94
CA ALA A 100 -0.25 -0.56 24.36
C ALA A 100 0.01 -0.01 25.77
N GLN A 101 0.73 -0.76 26.59
CA GLN A 101 1.21 -0.23 27.87
C GLN A 101 2.55 0.47 27.69
N ASN A 102 2.64 1.70 28.20
CA ASN A 102 3.85 2.49 28.15
C ASN A 102 4.68 2.21 29.41
N THR A 103 5.75 1.42 29.28
CA THR A 103 6.67 1.07 30.37
C THR A 103 7.65 2.20 30.75
N ARG A 104 7.44 3.44 30.27
CA ARG A 104 8.32 4.59 30.58
C ARG A 104 8.21 5.12 32.01
N GLY A 105 7.39 4.53 32.88
CA GLY A 105 7.26 4.91 34.30
C GLY A 105 7.94 3.90 35.24
N GLU A 106 8.62 4.40 36.28
CA GLU A 106 9.24 3.63 37.38
C GLU A 106 8.21 2.98 38.32
N GLU A 107 7.23 2.23 37.79
CA GLU A 107 6.35 1.42 38.64
C GLU A 107 6.98 0.04 38.90
N ARG A 108 7.24 -0.25 40.18
CA ARG A 108 7.96 -1.44 40.69
C ARG A 108 7.26 -2.79 40.46
N LEU A 109 6.10 -2.81 39.82
CA LEU A 109 5.35 -4.02 39.49
C LEU A 109 5.15 -4.05 37.98
N SER A 110 5.83 -4.97 37.30
CA SER A 110 5.58 -5.22 35.88
C SER A 110 4.11 -5.62 35.70
N PRO A 111 3.34 -4.95 34.84
CA PRO A 111 1.95 -5.31 34.59
C PRO A 111 1.84 -6.73 34.01
N ILE A 112 0.68 -7.36 34.18
CA ILE A 112 0.43 -8.76 33.78
C ILE A 112 0.34 -8.93 32.26
N SER A 113 -0.01 -7.87 31.50
CA SER A 113 -0.20 -7.94 30.03
C SER A 113 0.24 -6.64 29.33
N LYS A 114 1.08 -6.71 28.30
CA LYS A 114 1.57 -5.53 27.55
C LYS A 114 0.54 -4.86 26.63
N CYS A 115 -0.49 -5.58 26.17
CA CYS A 115 -1.53 -5.09 25.26
C CYS A 115 -2.92 -5.47 25.75
N LEU A 116 -3.83 -4.48 25.78
CA LEU A 116 -5.24 -4.66 26.12
C LEU A 116 -6.12 -4.25 24.94
N THR A 117 -6.93 -5.17 24.41
CA THR A 117 -7.83 -4.92 23.28
C THR A 117 -9.28 -4.88 23.76
N LEU A 118 -9.98 -3.80 23.42
CA LEU A 118 -11.33 -3.46 23.85
C LEU A 118 -12.28 -3.34 22.67
N LEU A 119 -13.54 -3.68 22.91
CA LEU A 119 -14.68 -3.35 22.05
C LEU A 119 -15.65 -2.45 22.82
N ILE A 120 -15.94 -1.27 22.27
CA ILE A 120 -16.64 -0.19 22.96
C ILE A 120 -17.87 0.20 22.15
N GLU A 121 -19.04 0.24 22.78
CA GLU A 121 -20.22 0.91 22.22
C GLU A 121 -20.05 2.42 22.38
N ILE A 122 -20.15 3.17 21.28
CA ILE A 122 -19.92 4.62 21.27
C ILE A 122 -21.15 5.45 20.89
N HIS A 123 -22.21 4.82 20.37
CA HIS A 123 -23.45 5.52 20.00
C HIS A 123 -24.73 4.73 20.34
N PRO A 124 -25.21 4.78 21.59
CA PRO A 124 -24.69 5.56 22.73
C PRO A 124 -23.47 4.89 23.39
N ILE A 125 -22.71 5.68 24.16
CA ILE A 125 -21.69 5.13 25.06
C ILE A 125 -22.38 4.34 26.17
N ASN A 126 -22.15 3.04 26.23
CA ASN A 126 -22.91 2.16 27.12
C ASN A 126 -22.04 1.02 27.68
N ASN A 127 -21.44 0.20 26.83
CA ASN A 127 -20.69 -0.99 27.24
C ASN A 127 -19.25 -0.99 26.73
N THR A 128 -18.34 -1.57 27.51
CA THR A 128 -16.95 -1.83 27.13
C THR A 128 -16.61 -3.27 27.47
N LYS A 129 -16.13 -4.02 26.48
CA LYS A 129 -15.78 -5.44 26.61
C LYS A 129 -14.30 -5.63 26.32
N VAL A 130 -13.63 -6.38 27.20
CA VAL A 130 -12.25 -6.82 26.97
C VAL A 130 -12.28 -8.00 26.02
N LEU A 131 -11.68 -7.87 24.85
CA LEU A 131 -11.55 -8.95 23.87
C LEU A 131 -10.32 -9.80 24.16
N LYS A 132 -9.18 -9.15 24.46
CA LYS A 132 -7.89 -9.82 24.66
C LYS A 132 -6.99 -9.00 25.58
N ALA A 133 -6.24 -9.69 26.44
CA ALA A 133 -5.19 -9.11 27.27
C ALA A 133 -3.95 -10.01 27.16
N VAL A 134 -2.92 -9.57 26.43
CA VAL A 134 -1.77 -10.40 26.01
C VAL A 134 -0.47 -9.62 26.04
N ASP A 135 0.65 -10.31 25.97
CA ASP A 135 2.01 -9.74 25.99
C ASP A 135 2.58 -9.42 24.59
N CYS A 136 1.76 -9.47 23.56
CA CYS A 136 2.12 -9.23 22.17
C CYS A 136 1.23 -8.12 21.57
N ARG A 137 1.63 -7.56 20.42
CA ARG A 137 0.80 -6.55 19.74
C ARG A 137 -0.46 -7.17 19.15
N VAL A 138 -1.54 -6.39 19.19
CA VAL A 138 -2.82 -6.76 18.60
C VAL A 138 -3.32 -5.65 17.69
N LYS A 139 -3.62 -5.98 16.43
CA LYS A 139 -4.27 -5.10 15.46
C LYS A 139 -5.73 -5.48 15.29
N VAL A 140 -6.57 -4.47 15.08
CA VAL A 140 -8.03 -4.64 14.95
C VAL A 140 -8.53 -3.98 13.67
N GLN A 141 -9.46 -4.62 12.98
CA GLN A 141 -10.04 -4.10 11.75
C GLN A 141 -11.47 -4.60 11.53
N PHE A 142 -12.44 -3.69 11.41
CA PHE A 142 -13.80 -4.08 11.06
C PHE A 142 -13.95 -4.38 9.56
N LEU A 143 -14.77 -5.40 9.28
CA LEU A 143 -15.24 -5.67 7.93
C LEU A 143 -16.39 -4.73 7.56
N HIS A 144 -16.37 -4.18 6.34
CA HIS A 144 -17.39 -3.26 5.86
C HIS A 144 -18.30 -3.95 4.85
N GLN A 145 -19.56 -4.19 5.25
CA GLN A 145 -20.56 -4.91 4.46
C GLN A 145 -21.38 -3.97 3.58
N GLU A 146 -21.91 -4.47 2.46
CA GLU A 146 -22.90 -3.74 1.66
C GLU A 146 -24.26 -3.74 2.34
N THR A 147 -25.05 -2.72 2.02
CA THR A 147 -26.24 -2.35 2.79
C THR A 147 -27.41 -3.28 2.47
N ASP A 148 -27.63 -4.29 3.30
CA ASP A 148 -28.92 -4.96 3.41
C ASP A 148 -29.55 -4.62 4.76
N ARG A 149 -30.88 -4.58 4.87
CA ARG A 149 -31.56 -4.21 6.13
C ARG A 149 -31.19 -5.14 7.31
N ARG A 150 -30.69 -6.34 7.00
CA ARG A 150 -30.15 -7.32 7.97
C ARG A 150 -28.74 -6.98 8.46
N SER A 151 -27.90 -6.31 7.65
CA SER A 151 -26.49 -6.05 7.99
C SER A 151 -26.32 -5.09 9.17
N VAL A 152 -27.31 -4.23 9.43
CA VAL A 152 -27.28 -3.26 10.55
C VAL A 152 -27.28 -3.95 11.93
N LEU A 153 -27.64 -5.24 11.98
CA LEU A 153 -27.71 -6.01 13.23
C LEU A 153 -26.51 -6.94 13.44
N GLU A 154 -25.50 -6.88 12.57
CA GLU A 154 -24.29 -7.70 12.71
C GLU A 154 -23.05 -6.90 12.35
N SER A 155 -21.96 -7.14 13.05
CA SER A 155 -20.66 -6.55 12.76
C SER A 155 -19.59 -7.61 12.91
N HIS A 156 -18.57 -7.54 12.07
CA HIS A 156 -17.50 -8.53 12.04
C HIS A 156 -16.17 -7.83 12.24
N LEU A 157 -15.39 -8.31 13.20
CA LEU A 157 -14.14 -7.70 13.61
C LEU A 157 -13.00 -8.71 13.46
N LEU A 158 -11.99 -8.34 12.69
CA LEU A 158 -10.72 -9.05 12.65
C LEU A 158 -9.84 -8.60 13.81
N LEU A 159 -9.27 -9.58 14.51
CA LEU A 159 -8.28 -9.38 15.55
C LEU A 159 -7.03 -10.18 15.17
N LEU A 160 -5.93 -9.47 14.93
CA LEU A 160 -4.67 -10.04 14.48
C LEU A 160 -3.63 -9.89 15.57
N THR A 161 -2.94 -10.96 15.91
CA THR A 161 -1.96 -10.98 17.00
C THR A 161 -0.56 -11.23 16.50
N GLU A 162 0.42 -10.62 17.17
CA GLU A 162 1.83 -10.79 16.85
C GLU A 162 2.35 -12.21 17.13
N ASP A 163 1.63 -12.98 17.95
CA ASP A 163 1.89 -14.40 18.21
C ASP A 163 1.46 -15.33 17.05
N GLY A 164 0.98 -14.77 15.93
CA GLY A 164 0.78 -15.55 14.70
C GLY A 164 -0.65 -15.98 14.41
N TYR A 165 -1.66 -15.38 15.07
CA TYR A 165 -3.06 -15.75 14.90
C TYR A 165 -3.94 -14.63 14.36
N VAL A 166 -4.93 -15.00 13.54
CA VAL A 166 -6.03 -14.13 13.11
C VAL A 166 -7.36 -14.74 13.54
N ASP A 167 -8.08 -14.00 14.39
CA ASP A 167 -9.39 -14.35 14.90
C ASP A 167 -10.47 -13.45 14.25
N LEU A 168 -11.60 -14.02 13.86
CA LEU A 168 -12.78 -13.32 13.39
C LEU A 168 -13.86 -13.33 14.47
N TYR A 169 -14.25 -12.15 14.96
CA TYR A 169 -15.30 -11.98 15.94
C TYR A 169 -16.62 -11.66 15.24
N HIS A 170 -17.64 -12.49 15.47
CA HIS A 170 -19.01 -12.17 15.10
C HIS A 170 -19.71 -11.42 16.23
N VAL A 171 -20.01 -10.14 15.98
CA VAL A 171 -20.66 -9.22 16.94
C VAL A 171 -22.12 -9.05 16.54
N LEU A 172 -23.01 -9.69 17.30
CA LEU A 172 -24.44 -9.49 17.15
C LEU A 172 -24.86 -8.15 17.76
N LEU A 173 -25.73 -7.42 17.06
CA LEU A 173 -26.27 -6.14 17.48
C LEU A 173 -27.79 -6.21 17.59
N THR A 174 -28.36 -5.39 18.47
CA THR A 174 -29.80 -5.23 18.62
C THR A 174 -30.18 -3.76 18.66
N LYS A 175 -31.39 -3.44 18.18
CA LYS A 175 -31.97 -2.10 18.30
C LYS A 175 -32.70 -1.99 19.64
N GLN A 176 -32.37 -0.98 20.41
CA GLN A 176 -33.10 -0.55 21.60
C GLN A 176 -33.96 0.68 21.29
N GLU A 177 -34.86 1.04 22.21
CA GLU A 177 -35.74 2.20 22.08
C GLU A 177 -34.96 3.46 21.69
N GLY A 178 -35.48 4.21 20.71
CA GLY A 178 -34.85 5.42 20.19
C GLY A 178 -33.73 5.23 19.14
N TYR A 179 -33.79 4.16 18.34
CA TYR A 179 -32.83 3.85 17.25
C TYR A 179 -31.38 3.59 17.70
N ARG A 180 -31.18 3.24 18.96
CA ARG A 180 -29.86 2.91 19.51
C ARG A 180 -29.47 1.49 19.11
N VAL A 181 -28.27 1.31 18.58
CA VAL A 181 -27.73 -0.01 18.21
C VAL A 181 -26.66 -0.40 19.23
N VAL A 182 -26.86 -1.52 19.92
CA VAL A 182 -25.99 -2.01 21.00
C VAL A 182 -25.66 -3.50 20.80
N MET A 183 -24.62 -4.01 21.44
CA MET A 183 -24.25 -5.42 21.38
C MET A 183 -25.33 -6.30 22.03
N ALA A 184 -25.75 -7.33 21.30
CA ALA A 184 -26.64 -8.35 21.81
C ALA A 184 -25.83 -9.43 22.55
N ASN A 185 -26.21 -9.71 23.81
CA ASN A 185 -25.59 -10.76 24.63
C ASN A 185 -24.05 -10.70 24.68
N PRO A 186 -23.45 -9.59 25.17
CA PRO A 186 -22.02 -9.38 25.09
C PRO A 186 -21.18 -10.44 25.85
N GLU A 187 -21.77 -11.15 26.82
CA GLU A 187 -21.11 -12.28 27.51
C GLU A 187 -20.91 -13.52 26.62
N ARG A 188 -21.59 -13.60 25.47
CA ARG A 188 -21.44 -14.69 24.50
C ARG A 188 -20.38 -14.40 23.44
N LEU A 189 -19.85 -13.19 23.39
CA LEU A 189 -18.87 -12.76 22.38
C LEU A 189 -17.63 -13.69 22.29
N PRO A 190 -17.07 -14.22 23.39
CA PRO A 190 -15.95 -15.15 23.29
C PRO A 190 -16.30 -16.49 22.61
N LYS A 191 -17.59 -16.85 22.55
CA LYS A 191 -18.08 -18.10 21.94
C LYS A 191 -18.33 -17.97 20.44
N THR A 192 -18.29 -16.75 19.90
CA THR A 192 -18.56 -16.46 18.49
C THR A 192 -17.29 -16.14 17.71
N VAL A 193 -16.13 -16.52 18.25
CA VAL A 193 -14.81 -16.31 17.65
C VAL A 193 -14.44 -17.50 16.79
N GLU A 194 -14.05 -17.22 15.55
CA GLU A 194 -13.53 -18.21 14.61
C GLU A 194 -12.04 -17.94 14.33
N ARG A 195 -11.20 -18.98 14.42
CA ARG A 195 -9.79 -18.91 14.04
C ARG A 195 -9.67 -19.05 12.53
N ILE A 196 -9.22 -17.99 11.85
CA ILE A 196 -9.12 -17.96 10.38
C ILE A 196 -7.72 -18.36 9.91
N VAL A 197 -6.67 -17.90 10.59
CA VAL A 197 -5.27 -18.16 10.22
C VAL A 197 -4.43 -18.45 11.47
N GLU A 198 -3.53 -19.42 11.34
CA GLU A 198 -2.50 -19.80 12.33
C GLU A 198 -1.12 -19.77 11.68
N ASP A 199 -0.06 -19.77 12.50
CA ASP A 199 1.35 -19.76 12.06
C ASP A 199 1.71 -18.60 11.13
N LEU A 200 1.11 -17.43 11.38
CA LEU A 200 1.32 -16.22 10.60
C LEU A 200 2.72 -15.65 10.86
N SER A 201 3.39 -15.19 9.80
CA SER A 201 4.66 -14.44 9.87
C SER A 201 4.56 -13.03 9.29
N TRP A 202 3.59 -12.77 8.41
CA TRP A 202 3.35 -11.46 7.80
C TRP A 202 1.89 -11.35 7.35
N VAL A 203 1.30 -10.17 7.45
CA VAL A 203 -0.08 -9.92 7.01
C VAL A 203 -0.29 -8.53 6.42
N GLN A 204 -1.11 -8.45 5.37
CA GLN A 204 -1.60 -7.20 4.79
C GLN A 204 -3.11 -7.22 4.64
N TRP A 205 -3.74 -6.13 5.07
CA TRP A 205 -5.16 -5.87 4.86
C TRP A 205 -5.40 -5.03 3.60
N ASP A 206 -6.38 -5.43 2.81
CA ASP A 206 -6.97 -4.61 1.76
C ASP A 206 -8.44 -4.32 2.09
N GLY A 207 -8.69 -3.11 2.60
CA GLY A 207 -10.01 -2.66 2.98
C GLY A 207 -10.98 -2.46 1.82
N HIS A 208 -10.49 -2.23 0.60
CA HIS A 208 -11.34 -1.99 -0.57
C HIS A 208 -12.02 -3.28 -1.04
N THR A 209 -11.22 -4.34 -1.20
CA THR A 209 -11.70 -5.66 -1.63
C THR A 209 -12.07 -6.59 -0.48
N GLN A 210 -11.86 -6.17 0.77
CA GLN A 210 -12.08 -6.99 1.97
C GLN A 210 -11.28 -8.31 1.89
N ARG A 211 -9.99 -8.19 1.56
CA ARG A 211 -9.06 -9.32 1.43
C ARG A 211 -7.96 -9.24 2.46
N LEU A 212 -7.59 -10.40 2.98
CA LEU A 212 -6.45 -10.57 3.85
C LEU A 212 -5.38 -11.39 3.14
N TYR A 213 -4.21 -10.80 2.95
CA TYR A 213 -3.04 -11.50 2.44
C TYR A 213 -2.18 -11.93 3.63
N CYS A 214 -1.99 -13.22 3.84
CA CYS A 214 -1.23 -13.76 4.96
C CYS A 214 -0.11 -14.67 4.49
N LEU A 215 1.09 -14.48 5.04
CA LEU A 215 2.22 -15.37 4.84
C LEU A 215 2.32 -16.30 6.04
N THR A 216 2.37 -17.60 5.78
CA THR A 216 2.61 -18.62 6.81
C THR A 216 3.83 -19.44 6.45
N HIS A 217 4.49 -19.98 7.46
CA HIS A 217 5.65 -20.85 7.28
C HIS A 217 5.43 -22.19 7.95
N LYS A 218 5.40 -23.26 7.14
CA LYS A 218 5.48 -24.65 7.61
C LYS A 218 6.76 -25.27 7.06
N ASP A 219 6.67 -25.92 5.89
CA ASP A 219 7.84 -26.43 5.16
C ASP A 219 8.38 -25.42 4.13
N LYS A 220 7.49 -24.59 3.59
CA LYS A 220 7.78 -23.50 2.65
C LYS A 220 6.97 -22.27 3.04
N PHE A 221 7.41 -21.10 2.61
CA PHE A 221 6.62 -19.88 2.74
C PHE A 221 5.45 -19.92 1.76
N LEU A 222 4.23 -19.80 2.30
CA LEU A 222 3.01 -19.81 1.51
C LEU A 222 2.22 -18.53 1.76
N LEU A 223 2.08 -17.72 0.71
CA LEU A 223 1.22 -16.54 0.72
C LEU A 223 -0.21 -16.97 0.39
N ARG A 224 -1.15 -16.76 1.29
CA ARG A 224 -2.58 -17.00 1.08
C ARG A 224 -3.33 -15.70 0.90
N CYS A 225 -4.34 -15.71 0.05
CA CYS A 225 -5.36 -14.67 -0.03
C CYS A 225 -6.66 -15.23 0.56
N VAL A 226 -7.17 -14.60 1.62
CA VAL A 226 -8.47 -14.91 2.22
C VAL A 226 -9.44 -13.81 1.83
N GLN A 227 -10.52 -14.17 1.14
CA GLN A 227 -11.59 -13.27 0.74
C GLN A 227 -12.70 -13.29 1.80
N PHE A 228 -13.13 -12.12 2.27
CA PHE A 228 -14.31 -11.98 3.10
C PHE A 228 -15.50 -11.54 2.25
N TYR A 229 -16.61 -12.26 2.34
CA TYR A 229 -17.81 -11.97 1.55
C TYR A 229 -18.86 -11.19 2.33
N PRO A 230 -19.75 -10.45 1.63
CA PRO A 230 -20.93 -9.87 2.24
C PRO A 230 -21.84 -10.90 2.93
N SER A 231 -21.78 -12.17 2.51
CA SER A 231 -22.57 -13.28 3.07
C SER A 231 -22.05 -13.84 4.38
N HIS A 232 -21.07 -13.19 5.02
CA HIS A 232 -20.45 -13.61 6.29
C HIS A 232 -19.58 -14.87 6.22
N SER A 233 -19.37 -15.40 5.02
CA SER A 233 -18.39 -16.46 4.79
C SER A 233 -17.04 -15.87 4.42
N CYS A 234 -15.97 -16.59 4.75
CA CYS A 234 -14.66 -16.35 4.18
C CYS A 234 -14.11 -17.64 3.57
N GLU A 235 -13.29 -17.50 2.54
CA GLU A 235 -12.60 -18.64 1.94
C GLU A 235 -11.20 -18.24 1.49
N THR A 236 -10.28 -19.21 1.51
CA THR A 236 -8.96 -19.03 0.88
C THR A 236 -9.13 -19.17 -0.62
N VAL A 237 -8.80 -18.11 -1.36
CA VAL A 237 -9.03 -18.00 -2.81
C VAL A 237 -7.77 -18.17 -3.65
N MET A 238 -6.61 -18.01 -3.02
CA MET A 238 -5.32 -18.19 -3.69
C MET A 238 -4.26 -18.62 -2.68
N GLU A 239 -3.38 -19.51 -3.10
CA GLU A 239 -2.12 -19.81 -2.43
C GLU A 239 -0.96 -19.66 -3.42
N LEU A 240 0.12 -19.03 -2.98
CA LEU A 240 1.31 -18.80 -3.80
C LEU A 240 2.56 -19.14 -2.96
N PRO A 241 3.34 -20.17 -3.34
CA PRO A 241 4.61 -20.43 -2.71
C PRO A 241 5.59 -19.30 -3.04
N LEU A 242 6.35 -18.85 -2.03
CA LEU A 242 7.37 -17.82 -2.18
C LEU A 242 8.73 -18.35 -1.72
N GLU A 243 9.77 -18.00 -2.46
CA GLU A 243 11.15 -18.28 -2.07
C GLU A 243 11.68 -17.11 -1.24
N LEU A 244 11.65 -17.28 0.08
CA LEU A 244 12.11 -16.30 1.06
C LEU A 244 13.21 -16.91 1.95
N PRO A 245 14.09 -16.09 2.55
CA PRO A 245 15.09 -16.58 3.50
C PRO A 245 14.40 -17.22 4.72
N ALA A 246 15.10 -18.13 5.40
CA ALA A 246 14.53 -18.98 6.47
C ALA A 246 13.85 -18.21 7.63
N ASN A 247 14.29 -16.97 7.93
CA ASN A 247 13.71 -16.12 8.97
C ASN A 247 13.49 -14.70 8.44
N PRO A 248 12.52 -14.49 7.53
CA PRO A 248 12.36 -13.22 6.83
C PRO A 248 11.87 -12.10 7.76
N PHE A 249 11.21 -12.48 8.85
CA PHE A 249 10.63 -11.58 9.85
C PHE A 249 10.98 -12.08 11.25
N CYS A 250 11.43 -11.18 12.13
CA CYS A 250 11.70 -11.51 13.54
C CYS A 250 10.41 -11.63 14.37
N THR A 251 9.36 -10.92 13.96
CA THR A 251 8.01 -10.92 14.56
C THR A 251 7.00 -10.77 13.42
N VAL A 252 5.72 -11.07 13.69
CA VAL A 252 4.67 -10.82 12.69
C VAL A 252 4.65 -9.36 12.27
N LYS A 253 4.68 -9.14 10.96
CA LYS A 253 4.58 -7.81 10.36
C LYS A 253 3.15 -7.52 9.92
N PHE A 254 2.64 -6.35 10.32
CA PHE A 254 1.31 -5.86 9.97
C PHE A 254 1.41 -4.75 8.93
N VAL A 255 0.72 -4.90 7.80
CA VAL A 255 0.69 -3.91 6.71
C VAL A 255 -0.76 -3.44 6.50
N ASN A 256 -0.96 -2.12 6.45
CA ASN A 256 -2.29 -1.48 6.28
C ASN A 256 -3.32 -1.84 7.37
N LEU A 257 -2.88 -1.97 8.62
CA LEU A 257 -3.70 -2.31 9.79
C LEU A 257 -3.59 -1.23 10.88
N GLY A 258 -3.61 0.04 10.45
CA GLY A 258 -3.36 1.19 11.30
C GLY A 258 -1.90 1.36 11.75
N PHE A 259 -1.64 2.46 12.45
CA PHE A 259 -0.29 2.93 12.79
C PHE A 259 -0.07 2.88 14.30
N ASP A 260 1.02 2.24 14.72
CA ASP A 260 1.40 2.14 16.13
C ASP A 260 2.55 3.11 16.43
N HIS A 261 2.23 4.26 17.01
CA HIS A 261 3.22 5.30 17.35
C HIS A 261 4.01 4.99 18.63
N TYR A 262 3.58 3.99 19.40
CA TYR A 262 4.21 3.60 20.65
C TYR A 262 5.19 2.43 20.46
N HIS A 263 5.09 1.75 19.32
CA HIS A 263 6.05 0.74 18.92
C HIS A 263 7.26 1.36 18.23
N THR A 264 8.41 1.31 18.89
CA THR A 264 9.69 1.53 18.21
C THR A 264 10.14 0.21 17.63
N GLU A 265 9.97 0.01 16.31
CA GLU A 265 10.68 -1.09 15.64
C GLU A 265 12.17 -0.89 15.91
N LYS A 266 12.83 -1.86 16.55
CA LYS A 266 14.29 -1.86 16.55
C LYS A 266 14.69 -1.98 15.07
N PRO A 267 15.42 -1.02 14.48
CA PRO A 267 15.81 -1.04 13.06
C PRO A 267 16.67 -2.24 12.69
N GLU A 268 17.12 -3.01 13.68
CA GLU A 268 17.93 -4.19 13.54
C GLU A 268 17.05 -5.36 13.09
N GLN A 269 17.22 -5.77 11.82
CA GLN A 269 16.91 -7.09 11.25
C GLN A 269 15.54 -7.31 10.57
N GLU A 270 14.94 -6.31 9.92
CA GLU A 270 13.97 -6.64 8.85
C GLU A 270 14.77 -7.13 7.63
N LEU A 271 14.72 -8.42 7.32
CA LEU A 271 15.43 -9.00 6.17
C LEU A 271 14.63 -8.85 4.88
N VAL A 272 13.30 -8.77 5.00
CA VAL A 272 12.39 -8.70 3.87
C VAL A 272 11.38 -7.58 4.09
N ARG A 273 11.22 -6.71 3.11
CA ARG A 273 10.04 -5.84 2.99
C ARG A 273 9.17 -6.34 1.86
N MET A 274 7.90 -6.64 2.17
CA MET A 274 6.94 -7.21 1.22
C MET A 274 5.65 -6.39 1.17
N LYS A 275 5.06 -6.29 -0.02
CA LYS A 275 3.71 -5.74 -0.27
C LYS A 275 3.00 -6.51 -1.36
N VAL A 276 1.68 -6.59 -1.25
CA VAL A 276 0.79 -7.13 -2.28
C VAL A 276 0.00 -5.98 -2.89
N PHE A 277 -0.13 -5.97 -4.22
CA PHE A 277 -0.93 -4.97 -4.94
C PHE A 277 -1.92 -5.66 -5.84
N THR A 278 -3.16 -5.21 -5.79
CA THR A 278 -4.22 -5.56 -6.73
C THR A 278 -4.73 -4.31 -7.44
N ASN A 279 -5.22 -4.48 -8.67
CA ASN A 279 -5.86 -3.41 -9.41
C ASN A 279 -7.24 -3.84 -9.95
N ARG A 280 -8.05 -2.86 -10.34
CA ARG A 280 -9.42 -3.06 -10.86
C ARG A 280 -9.51 -3.89 -12.14
N ILE A 281 -8.40 -3.99 -12.88
CA ILE A 281 -8.29 -4.75 -14.14
C ILE A 281 -7.97 -6.24 -13.82
N GLY A 282 -7.82 -6.60 -12.55
CA GLY A 282 -7.54 -7.97 -12.12
C GLY A 282 -6.07 -8.35 -12.29
N SER A 283 -5.16 -7.38 -12.23
CA SER A 283 -3.73 -7.65 -12.06
C SER A 283 -3.41 -7.76 -10.58
N MET A 284 -2.63 -8.77 -10.23
CA MET A 284 -2.08 -8.97 -8.90
C MET A 284 -0.56 -9.07 -8.99
N CYS A 285 0.12 -8.35 -8.10
CA CYS A 285 1.58 -8.37 -7.98
C CYS A 285 1.99 -8.55 -6.52
N VAL A 286 3.00 -9.38 -6.27
CA VAL A 286 3.66 -9.48 -4.97
C VAL A 286 5.06 -8.91 -5.11
N CYS A 287 5.36 -7.85 -4.37
CA CYS A 287 6.65 -7.17 -4.42
C CYS A 287 7.38 -7.40 -3.10
N TYR A 288 8.63 -7.84 -3.17
CA TYR A 288 9.47 -7.94 -1.97
C TYR A 288 10.92 -7.56 -2.26
N SER A 289 11.65 -7.17 -1.22
CA SER A 289 13.06 -6.76 -1.31
C SER A 289 13.89 -7.34 -0.19
N GLN A 290 15.17 -7.57 -0.48
CA GLN A 290 16.17 -8.13 0.42
C GLN A 290 17.48 -7.31 0.29
N PRO A 291 17.97 -6.67 1.37
CA PRO A 291 19.28 -6.05 1.36
C PRO A 291 20.36 -7.13 1.44
N LEU A 292 21.36 -7.07 0.57
CA LEU A 292 22.51 -7.96 0.62
C LEU A 292 23.54 -7.39 1.60
N LYS A 293 23.99 -8.22 2.55
CA LYS A 293 24.96 -7.82 3.58
C LYS A 293 26.37 -7.61 3.03
N ASP A 294 26.72 -8.28 1.92
CA ASP A 294 28.10 -8.42 1.47
C ASP A 294 28.43 -7.65 0.17
N LYS A 295 27.45 -6.99 -0.44
CA LYS A 295 27.63 -6.23 -1.69
C LYS A 295 26.79 -4.95 -1.61
N GLN A 296 27.27 -3.85 -2.19
CA GLN A 296 26.51 -2.62 -2.42
C GLN A 296 25.42 -2.85 -3.47
N GLU A 297 24.60 -3.87 -3.26
CA GLU A 297 23.57 -4.35 -4.16
C GLU A 297 22.28 -4.53 -3.37
N LEU A 298 21.18 -4.12 -3.99
CA LEU A 298 19.84 -4.41 -3.50
C LEU A 298 19.19 -5.42 -4.45
N ILE A 299 18.51 -6.42 -3.88
CA ILE A 299 17.62 -7.28 -4.64
C ILE A 299 16.17 -6.93 -4.34
N TYR A 300 15.36 -6.78 -5.38
CA TYR A 300 13.91 -6.79 -5.25
C TYR A 300 13.27 -7.66 -6.32
N THR A 301 12.15 -8.28 -5.98
CA THR A 301 11.40 -9.18 -6.85
C THR A 301 9.98 -8.66 -7.00
N VAL A 302 9.47 -8.70 -8.23
CA VAL A 302 8.07 -8.44 -8.57
C VAL A 302 7.50 -9.73 -9.16
N VAL A 303 6.66 -10.40 -8.38
CA VAL A 303 5.91 -11.58 -8.82
C VAL A 303 4.62 -11.12 -9.48
N LEU A 304 4.48 -11.38 -10.78
CA LEU A 304 3.33 -11.05 -11.60
C LEU A 304 2.39 -12.25 -11.62
N VAL A 305 1.58 -12.41 -10.57
CA VAL A 305 0.74 -13.61 -10.39
C VAL A 305 -0.20 -13.83 -11.58
N HIS A 306 -0.74 -12.74 -12.14
CA HIS A 306 -1.64 -12.74 -13.30
C HIS A 306 -0.96 -13.08 -14.65
N LYS A 307 0.35 -13.27 -14.65
CA LYS A 307 1.16 -13.62 -15.81
C LYS A 307 2.02 -14.85 -15.57
N ASP A 308 1.86 -15.51 -14.43
CA ASP A 308 2.59 -16.73 -14.06
C ASP A 308 4.12 -16.58 -14.18
N CYS A 309 4.66 -15.41 -13.78
CA CYS A 309 6.10 -15.19 -13.78
C CYS A 309 6.57 -14.29 -12.64
N SER A 310 7.86 -14.40 -12.32
CA SER A 310 8.55 -13.49 -11.40
C SER A 310 9.67 -12.75 -12.13
N LYS A 311 9.92 -11.50 -11.72
CA LYS A 311 11.10 -10.74 -12.13
C LYS A 311 11.91 -10.34 -10.92
N THR A 312 13.16 -10.77 -10.89
CA THR A 312 14.11 -10.42 -9.83
C THR A 312 15.13 -9.44 -10.38
N PHE A 313 15.23 -8.29 -9.73
CA PHE A 313 16.13 -7.20 -10.10
C PHE A 313 17.24 -7.11 -9.07
N ARG A 314 18.48 -7.16 -9.53
CA ARG A 314 19.68 -6.87 -8.75
C ARG A 314 20.21 -5.51 -9.20
N VAL A 315 20.28 -4.57 -8.26
CA VAL A 315 20.61 -3.17 -8.52
C VAL A 315 21.90 -2.82 -7.80
N SER A 316 22.87 -2.27 -8.53
CA SER A 316 24.11 -1.73 -7.96
C SER A 316 23.87 -0.34 -7.38
N LEU A 317 24.25 -0.12 -6.11
CA LEU A 317 23.99 1.10 -5.36
C LEU A 317 25.12 2.15 -5.42
N GLY A 318 26.24 1.85 -6.10
CA GLY A 318 27.39 2.76 -6.24
C GLY A 318 28.22 2.95 -4.95
N SER A 319 29.48 3.35 -5.10
CA SER A 319 30.49 3.35 -4.03
C SER A 319 30.56 4.62 -3.16
N ASP A 320 29.89 5.70 -3.56
CA ASP A 320 30.30 7.06 -3.16
C ASP A 320 29.55 7.63 -1.94
N GLN A 321 28.65 6.87 -1.30
CA GLN A 321 27.98 7.29 -0.08
C GLN A 321 28.31 6.38 1.11
N SER A 322 28.51 7.00 2.28
CA SER A 322 28.98 6.40 3.54
C SER A 322 28.51 4.95 3.76
N GLN A 323 29.48 4.03 3.76
CA GLN A 323 29.31 2.56 3.84
C GLN A 323 28.46 2.04 5.02
N GLN A 324 28.17 2.87 6.01
CA GLN A 324 27.46 2.48 7.24
C GLN A 324 25.93 2.64 7.18
N LYS A 325 25.35 3.26 6.13
CA LYS A 325 23.89 3.49 6.04
C LYS A 325 23.12 2.56 5.09
N ALA A 326 23.79 1.87 4.17
CA ALA A 326 23.14 1.12 3.10
C ALA A 326 22.55 -0.23 3.55
N THR A 327 23.10 -0.86 4.59
CA THR A 327 22.78 -2.24 5.02
C THR A 327 21.39 -2.44 5.64
N GLN A 328 20.57 -1.39 5.74
CA GLN A 328 19.22 -1.43 6.32
C GLN A 328 18.15 -0.74 5.45
N LEU A 329 18.47 -0.40 4.19
CA LEU A 329 17.56 0.34 3.33
C LEU A 329 16.71 -0.60 2.49
N HIS A 330 15.39 -0.52 2.65
CA HIS A 330 14.43 -1.16 1.76
C HIS A 330 13.78 -0.11 0.86
N PRO A 331 13.54 -0.43 -0.43
CA PRO A 331 12.78 0.43 -1.31
C PRO A 331 11.31 0.53 -0.87
N LEU A 332 10.68 1.62 -1.29
CA LEU A 332 9.24 1.77 -1.29
C LEU A 332 8.69 1.19 -2.60
N PHE A 333 7.65 0.37 -2.48
CA PHE A 333 6.86 -0.09 -3.62
C PHE A 333 5.59 0.74 -3.69
N ILE A 334 5.41 1.50 -4.77
CA ILE A 334 4.29 2.42 -4.96
C ILE A 334 3.50 1.98 -6.20
N PRO A 335 2.22 1.58 -6.06
CA PRO A 335 1.39 1.20 -7.20
C PRO A 335 0.93 2.43 -7.96
N MET A 336 1.01 2.39 -9.30
CA MET A 336 0.50 3.42 -10.21
C MET A 336 -0.15 2.75 -11.42
N GLY A 337 -1.43 2.40 -11.29
CA GLY A 337 -2.18 1.68 -12.32
C GLY A 337 -1.55 0.32 -12.66
N TYR A 338 -0.93 0.21 -13.84
CA TYR A 338 -0.20 -1.00 -14.28
C TYR A 338 1.33 -0.85 -14.18
N TYR A 339 1.80 0.19 -13.48
CA TYR A 339 3.20 0.33 -13.09
C TYR A 339 3.36 0.10 -11.60
N ILE A 340 4.51 -0.47 -11.23
CA ILE A 340 5.02 -0.47 -9.87
C ILE A 340 6.28 0.39 -9.84
N LEU A 341 6.23 1.48 -9.08
CA LEU A 341 7.41 2.29 -8.80
C LEU A 341 8.18 1.64 -7.64
N VAL A 342 9.45 1.40 -7.86
CA VAL A 342 10.40 0.90 -6.85
C VAL A 342 11.38 2.02 -6.57
N TYR A 343 11.24 2.64 -5.40
CA TYR A 343 11.97 3.84 -5.03
C TYR A 343 12.87 3.61 -3.83
N LEU A 344 14.17 3.87 -4.01
CA LEU A 344 15.13 3.94 -2.92
C LEU A 344 15.75 5.33 -2.91
N GLN A 345 15.41 6.11 -1.88
CA GLN A 345 15.85 7.49 -1.69
C GLN A 345 17.37 7.62 -1.84
N ASP A 346 17.80 8.60 -2.64
CA ASP A 346 19.21 8.89 -2.97
C ASP A 346 19.95 7.84 -3.83
N TYR A 347 19.29 6.74 -4.21
CA TYR A 347 19.91 5.69 -5.02
C TYR A 347 19.25 5.52 -6.39
N PHE A 348 17.98 5.11 -6.43
CA PHE A 348 17.30 4.79 -7.69
C PHE A 348 15.77 4.95 -7.62
N LEU A 349 15.18 5.13 -8.80
CA LEU A 349 13.74 5.04 -9.03
C LEU A 349 13.49 4.24 -10.29
N HIS A 350 12.87 3.08 -10.13
CA HIS A 350 12.47 2.22 -11.25
C HIS A 350 10.96 2.26 -11.41
N CYS A 351 10.47 2.50 -12.63
CA CYS A 351 9.06 2.41 -12.98
C CYS A 351 8.85 1.14 -13.80
N ILE A 352 8.44 0.07 -13.11
CA ILE A 352 8.33 -1.26 -13.68
C ILE A 352 6.96 -1.42 -14.32
N ASN A 353 6.94 -1.64 -15.64
CA ASN A 353 5.72 -1.95 -16.38
C ASN A 353 5.31 -3.40 -16.07
N THR A 354 4.18 -3.58 -15.38
CA THR A 354 3.67 -4.92 -15.03
C THR A 354 2.77 -5.50 -16.10
N ARG A 355 2.41 -4.73 -17.13
CA ARG A 355 1.62 -5.21 -18.27
C ARG A 355 2.51 -5.88 -19.31
N GLN A 356 3.65 -5.24 -19.63
CA GLN A 356 4.59 -5.66 -20.66
C GLN A 356 5.88 -6.17 -20.03
N GLN A 357 5.87 -7.45 -19.66
CA GLN A 357 6.95 -8.07 -18.90
C GLN A 357 8.10 -8.62 -19.76
N GLU A 358 7.97 -8.71 -21.07
CA GLU A 358 8.98 -9.40 -21.87
C GLU A 358 10.26 -8.57 -22.05
N MET A 359 10.13 -7.24 -22.17
CA MET A 359 11.26 -6.36 -22.46
C MET A 359 11.44 -5.28 -21.41
N LEU A 360 12.69 -5.10 -20.94
CA LEU A 360 13.05 -4.08 -19.94
C LEU A 360 12.93 -2.66 -20.48
N CYS A 361 13.07 -2.46 -21.79
CA CYS A 361 12.93 -1.15 -22.44
C CYS A 361 11.52 -0.54 -22.38
N HIS A 362 10.53 -1.24 -21.82
CA HIS A 362 9.21 -0.69 -21.48
C HIS A 362 9.11 -0.19 -20.03
N SER A 363 10.16 -0.36 -19.25
CA SER A 363 10.27 0.11 -17.87
C SER A 363 11.33 1.22 -17.79
N LEU A 364 11.10 2.23 -16.95
CA LEU A 364 12.06 3.30 -16.73
C LEU A 364 12.97 2.95 -15.55
N PHE A 365 14.27 3.16 -15.72
CA PHE A 365 15.27 2.94 -14.67
C PHE A 365 16.10 4.21 -14.51
N LEU A 366 15.90 4.92 -13.40
CA LEU A 366 16.63 6.13 -13.05
C LEU A 366 17.54 5.85 -11.85
N SER A 367 18.72 6.46 -11.84
CA SER A 367 19.71 6.35 -10.76
C SER A 367 20.41 7.70 -10.54
N GLY A 368 21.03 7.88 -9.36
CA GLY A 368 21.83 9.07 -9.05
C GLY A 368 21.01 10.32 -8.69
N HIS A 369 21.51 11.51 -9.05
CA HIS A 369 20.94 12.81 -8.64
C HIS A 369 19.55 13.12 -9.25
N ASP A 370 19.14 12.41 -10.30
CA ASP A 370 17.84 12.58 -10.97
C ASP A 370 16.65 11.93 -10.22
N VAL A 371 16.91 11.37 -9.04
CA VAL A 371 16.01 10.47 -8.28
C VAL A 371 15.29 11.19 -7.11
N ASP A 372 15.44 12.50 -6.95
CA ASP A 372 14.75 13.20 -5.86
C ASP A 372 13.22 13.27 -6.10
N LEU A 373 12.46 12.77 -5.12
CA LEU A 373 11.00 12.86 -5.10
C LEU A 373 10.49 14.15 -4.46
N GLY A 374 11.38 15.00 -3.93
CA GLY A 374 11.02 16.13 -3.09
C GLY A 374 10.44 15.70 -1.74
N LEU A 375 10.56 14.42 -1.38
CA LEU A 375 10.21 13.92 -0.06
C LEU A 375 11.31 14.33 0.92
N GLN A 376 11.02 15.32 1.76
CA GLN A 376 11.93 15.75 2.83
C GLN A 376 12.12 14.68 3.93
N CYS A 377 11.32 13.61 3.92
CA CYS A 377 11.30 12.58 4.94
C CYS A 377 12.12 11.34 4.52
N ARG A 378 12.69 10.63 5.51
CA ARG A 378 13.37 9.35 5.28
C ARG A 378 12.36 8.29 4.84
N SER A 379 12.69 7.48 3.84
CA SER A 379 11.87 6.33 3.36
C SER A 379 11.23 5.48 4.48
N ALA A 380 11.93 5.30 5.62
CA ALA A 380 11.45 4.53 6.76
C ALA A 380 10.15 5.06 7.41
N ASN A 381 9.85 6.36 7.28
CA ASN A 381 8.67 6.98 7.88
C ASN A 381 7.50 7.10 6.90
N VAL A 382 7.69 6.68 5.64
CA VAL A 382 6.68 6.79 4.59
C VAL A 382 5.98 5.44 4.43
N THR A 383 4.65 5.45 4.58
CA THR A 383 3.81 4.28 4.33
C THR A 383 2.99 4.49 3.07
N VAL A 384 3.11 3.57 2.11
CA VAL A 384 2.24 3.55 0.93
C VAL A 384 0.89 2.96 1.32
N LEU A 385 -0.15 3.78 1.18
CA LEU A 385 -1.54 3.43 1.41
C LEU A 385 -2.10 2.71 0.18
N HIS A 386 -2.86 1.65 0.41
CA HIS A 386 -3.53 0.94 -0.68
C HIS A 386 -4.72 1.77 -1.18
N ALA A 387 -4.76 2.07 -2.48
CA ALA A 387 -5.91 2.70 -3.12
C ALA A 387 -6.16 1.99 -4.46
N GLU A 388 -7.17 1.11 -4.53
CA GLU A 388 -7.53 0.45 -5.78
C GLU A 388 -8.17 1.39 -6.80
N GLU A 389 -8.71 2.52 -6.34
CA GLU A 389 -9.52 3.42 -7.17
C GLU A 389 -8.71 4.48 -7.91
N GLU A 390 -7.49 4.77 -7.46
CA GLU A 390 -6.75 5.93 -7.95
C GLU A 390 -5.63 5.52 -8.91
N SER A 391 -5.48 6.27 -10.01
CA SER A 391 -4.34 6.22 -10.93
C SER A 391 -3.04 6.80 -10.32
N CYS A 392 -3.03 7.01 -9.01
CA CYS A 392 -1.95 7.61 -8.26
C CYS A 392 -1.73 6.83 -6.97
N GLY A 393 -0.47 6.74 -6.53
CA GLY A 393 -0.14 6.08 -5.27
C GLY A 393 -0.27 7.05 -4.10
N ASN A 394 -0.92 6.65 -3.00
CA ASN A 394 -1.01 7.48 -1.81
C ASN A 394 0.12 7.17 -0.82
N LEU A 395 0.78 8.22 -0.34
CA LEU A 395 1.93 8.18 0.57
C LEU A 395 1.58 8.92 1.85
N LEU A 396 1.59 8.22 2.98
CA LEU A 396 1.51 8.82 4.31
C LEU A 396 2.92 9.03 4.86
N ASP A 397 3.26 10.28 5.16
CA ASP A 397 4.40 10.62 6.00
C ASP A 397 3.95 10.59 7.47
N LEU A 398 4.36 9.57 8.21
CA LEU A 398 3.99 9.39 9.61
C LEU A 398 4.60 10.46 10.52
N ALA A 399 5.77 11.01 10.16
CA ALA A 399 6.44 12.00 10.99
C ALA A 399 5.75 13.37 10.89
N SER A 400 5.27 13.74 9.69
CA SER A 400 4.58 15.01 9.48
C SER A 400 3.06 14.90 9.61
N GLY A 401 2.49 13.70 9.59
CA GLY A 401 1.04 13.47 9.54
C GLY A 401 0.39 13.93 8.22
N ARG A 402 1.14 13.90 7.11
CA ARG A 402 0.63 14.35 5.79
C ARG A 402 0.41 13.19 4.84
N ILE A 403 -0.69 13.24 4.10
CA ILE A 403 -0.96 12.30 3.01
C ILE A 403 -0.79 13.02 1.69
N HIS A 404 0.02 12.44 0.82
CA HIS A 404 0.27 12.91 -0.54
C HIS A 404 -0.20 11.87 -1.55
N SER A 405 -0.79 12.33 -2.63
CA SER A 405 -0.95 11.55 -3.85
C SER A 405 0.30 11.73 -4.72
N ALA A 406 0.84 10.64 -5.23
CA ALA A 406 2.02 10.59 -6.09
C ALA A 406 1.62 10.28 -7.53
N GLU A 407 1.99 11.17 -8.44
CA GLU A 407 1.72 11.08 -9.88
C GLU A 407 3.02 11.17 -10.67
N LEU A 408 3.09 10.51 -11.83
CA LEU A 408 4.20 10.71 -12.78
C LEU A 408 4.10 12.10 -13.41
N SER A 409 5.21 12.82 -13.50
CA SER A 409 5.28 14.14 -14.13
C SER A 409 5.35 14.00 -15.66
N PRO A 410 4.32 14.43 -16.42
CA PRO A 410 4.39 14.41 -17.87
C PRO A 410 5.51 15.31 -18.39
N ALA A 411 5.77 16.43 -17.72
CA ALA A 411 6.84 17.36 -18.07
C ALA A 411 8.23 16.71 -17.96
N TYR A 412 8.45 15.89 -16.94
CA TYR A 412 9.71 15.16 -16.76
C TYR A 412 9.88 14.06 -17.83
N LEU A 413 8.81 13.33 -18.14
CA LEU A 413 8.85 12.32 -19.21
C LEU A 413 9.11 12.94 -20.59
N LEU A 414 8.50 14.10 -20.88
CA LEU A 414 8.78 14.86 -22.10
C LEU A 414 10.24 15.36 -22.14
N GLN A 415 10.83 15.70 -20.98
CA GLN A 415 12.25 16.06 -20.90
C GLN A 415 13.16 14.88 -21.26
N ILE A 416 12.81 13.65 -20.84
CA ILE A 416 13.55 12.44 -21.25
C ILE A 416 13.52 12.30 -22.78
N LEU A 417 12.36 12.48 -23.41
CA LEU A 417 12.24 12.43 -24.88
C LEU A 417 13.12 13.48 -25.58
N ARG A 418 13.15 14.70 -25.03
CA ARG A 418 13.88 15.86 -25.59
C ARG A 418 15.35 15.90 -25.23
N SER A 419 15.83 15.02 -24.35
CA SER A 419 17.21 15.07 -23.88
C SER A 419 18.20 14.84 -25.03
N ASP A 420 19.00 15.87 -25.34
CA ASP A 420 20.01 15.85 -26.40
C ASP A 420 21.21 14.99 -25.99
N THR A 421 21.38 13.82 -26.62
CA THR A 421 22.56 12.97 -26.43
C THR A 421 23.79 13.40 -27.24
N SER A 422 23.78 14.59 -27.86
CA SER A 422 24.80 14.93 -28.87
C SER A 422 26.18 15.34 -28.32
N ALA A 423 26.35 15.57 -27.01
CA ALA A 423 27.59 16.22 -26.53
C ALA A 423 28.59 15.37 -25.72
N ARG A 424 28.25 14.18 -25.17
CA ARG A 424 29.20 13.45 -24.28
C ARG A 424 29.25 11.93 -24.34
N CYS A 425 28.50 11.26 -25.21
CA CYS A 425 28.56 9.80 -25.34
C CYS A 425 28.69 9.38 -26.82
N PRO A 426 29.83 8.79 -27.26
CA PRO A 426 30.01 8.28 -28.63
C PRO A 426 29.21 7.00 -28.95
N SER A 427 28.27 6.63 -28.08
CA SER A 427 27.44 5.43 -28.19
C SER A 427 26.01 5.83 -27.82
N GLY A 428 25.05 5.63 -28.73
CA GLY A 428 23.62 5.96 -28.57
C GLY A 428 22.93 5.25 -27.39
N LYS A 429 23.26 5.67 -26.16
CA LYS A 429 22.94 5.00 -24.89
C LYS A 429 21.63 5.44 -24.22
N ALA A 430 20.80 6.28 -24.84
CA ALA A 430 19.55 6.81 -24.24
C ALA A 430 18.25 6.16 -24.77
N ASP A 431 18.37 5.17 -25.64
CA ASP A 431 17.25 4.61 -26.38
C ASP A 431 16.17 3.87 -25.53
N PRO A 432 16.51 3.01 -24.55
CA PRO A 432 15.48 2.31 -23.77
C PRO A 432 14.68 3.25 -22.85
N GLN A 433 15.31 4.30 -22.33
CA GLN A 433 14.62 5.29 -21.49
C GLN A 433 13.66 6.16 -22.32
N ARG A 434 14.03 6.53 -23.55
CA ARG A 434 13.15 7.25 -24.47
C ARG A 434 11.95 6.39 -24.86
N LEU A 435 12.16 5.12 -25.20
CA LEU A 435 11.07 4.19 -25.51
C LEU A 435 10.12 4.04 -24.32
N ALA A 436 10.64 3.77 -23.13
CA ALA A 436 9.82 3.62 -21.93
C ALA A 436 9.07 4.92 -21.59
N ALA A 437 9.69 6.10 -21.74
CA ALA A 437 9.04 7.38 -21.52
C ALA A 437 7.92 7.65 -22.54
N LEU A 438 8.14 7.34 -23.82
CA LEU A 438 7.15 7.45 -24.88
C LEU A 438 5.93 6.56 -24.60
N HIS A 439 6.17 5.31 -24.24
CA HIS A 439 5.13 4.35 -23.88
C HIS A 439 4.35 4.77 -22.64
N CYS A 440 5.04 5.31 -21.62
CA CYS A 440 4.36 5.89 -20.46
C CYS A 440 3.47 7.07 -20.87
N LEU A 441 3.97 7.99 -21.68
CA LEU A 441 3.21 9.16 -22.14
C LEU A 441 2.00 8.76 -23.00
N LEU A 442 2.15 7.80 -23.92
CA LEU A 442 1.10 7.42 -24.87
C LEU A 442 0.09 6.43 -24.31
N VAL A 443 0.52 5.44 -23.52
CA VAL A 443 -0.36 4.35 -23.08
C VAL A 443 -0.88 4.60 -21.67
N TYR A 444 -0.05 5.11 -20.76
CA TYR A 444 -0.46 5.38 -19.39
C TYR A 444 -1.15 6.74 -19.27
N MET A 445 -0.59 7.78 -19.91
CA MET A 445 -1.06 9.16 -19.78
C MET A 445 -1.84 9.66 -21.01
N GLY A 446 -1.96 8.86 -22.07
CA GLY A 446 -2.41 9.31 -23.39
C GLY A 446 -3.87 9.74 -23.52
N ASN A 447 -4.62 9.80 -22.42
CA ASN A 447 -5.97 10.35 -22.41
C ASN A 447 -5.99 11.89 -22.38
N ASP A 448 -4.83 12.56 -22.32
CA ASP A 448 -4.69 14.01 -22.45
C ASP A 448 -4.30 14.41 -23.90
N PRO A 449 -5.21 15.03 -24.68
CA PRO A 449 -4.93 15.47 -26.04
C PRO A 449 -3.79 16.47 -26.15
N ASN A 450 -3.57 17.31 -25.12
CA ASN A 450 -2.48 18.28 -25.12
C ASN A 450 -1.12 17.59 -24.98
N LEU A 451 -1.08 16.46 -24.29
CA LEU A 451 0.12 15.65 -24.16
C LEU A 451 0.47 14.98 -25.49
N GLU A 452 -0.54 14.42 -26.16
CA GLU A 452 -0.39 13.81 -27.48
C GLU A 452 0.14 14.82 -28.52
N LEU A 453 -0.39 16.05 -28.54
CA LEU A 453 0.11 17.13 -29.40
C LEU A 453 1.60 17.43 -29.16
N LYS A 454 2.05 17.51 -27.91
CA LYS A 454 3.47 17.74 -27.57
C LYS A 454 4.38 16.59 -28.01
N ILE A 455 3.86 15.37 -28.05
CA ILE A 455 4.59 14.20 -28.56
C ILE A 455 4.67 14.29 -30.08
N ILE A 456 3.60 14.66 -30.76
CA ILE A 456 3.59 14.87 -32.22
C ILE A 456 4.57 15.97 -32.63
N GLU A 457 4.61 17.10 -31.91
CA GLU A 457 5.61 18.15 -32.12
C GLU A 457 7.04 17.59 -32.00
N TRP A 458 7.31 16.84 -30.93
CA TRP A 458 8.62 16.20 -30.74
C TRP A 458 8.97 15.21 -31.86
N LEU A 459 8.02 14.41 -32.35
CA LEU A 459 8.24 13.50 -33.48
C LEU A 459 8.58 14.25 -34.76
N CYS A 460 7.83 15.32 -35.07
CA CYS A 460 8.07 16.18 -36.23
C CYS A 460 9.47 16.82 -36.20
N ASP A 461 9.96 17.19 -35.02
CA ASP A 461 11.31 17.74 -34.84
C ASP A 461 12.42 16.68 -35.02
N ASN A 462 12.10 15.38 -34.92
CA ASN A 462 13.07 14.28 -34.90
C ASN A 462 12.95 13.27 -36.07
N VAL A 463 12.16 13.59 -37.11
CA VAL A 463 11.85 12.68 -38.25
C VAL A 463 13.09 12.10 -38.96
N ASN A 464 14.25 12.77 -38.88
CA ASN A 464 15.47 12.37 -39.59
C ASN A 464 16.46 11.52 -38.76
N ALA A 465 16.13 11.15 -37.51
CA ALA A 465 17.04 10.39 -36.65
C ALA A 465 16.88 8.86 -36.86
N LEU A 466 17.97 8.19 -37.26
CA LEU A 466 18.05 6.72 -37.25
C LEU A 466 18.25 6.25 -35.80
N GLU A 467 17.17 5.85 -35.16
CA GLU A 467 17.13 5.50 -33.73
C GLU A 467 17.00 3.99 -33.46
N SER A 468 17.03 3.64 -32.18
CA SER A 468 16.64 2.36 -31.57
C SER A 468 15.54 1.55 -32.23
N PHE A 469 14.52 2.30 -32.60
CA PHE A 469 13.18 1.90 -32.98
C PHE A 469 12.59 3.02 -33.84
N ASP A 470 11.54 2.71 -34.61
CA ASP A 470 10.85 3.73 -35.39
C ASP A 470 9.86 4.47 -34.49
N GLN A 471 10.17 5.73 -34.18
CA GLN A 471 9.37 6.54 -33.25
C GLN A 471 7.94 6.80 -33.75
N ILE A 472 7.76 6.92 -35.07
CA ILE A 472 6.44 7.14 -35.68
C ILE A 472 5.64 5.84 -35.62
N GLN A 473 6.27 4.71 -35.93
CA GLN A 473 5.64 3.39 -35.80
C GLN A 473 5.25 3.10 -34.34
N GLU A 474 6.14 3.37 -33.38
CA GLU A 474 5.83 3.23 -31.94
C GLU A 474 4.66 4.12 -31.54
N PHE A 475 4.61 5.37 -32.00
CA PHE A 475 3.48 6.26 -31.73
C PHE A 475 2.16 5.67 -32.22
N ILE A 476 2.13 5.20 -33.47
CA ILE A 476 0.93 4.60 -34.08
C ILE A 476 0.52 3.34 -33.29
N LEU A 477 1.45 2.42 -33.02
CA LEU A 477 1.15 1.17 -32.32
C LEU A 477 0.68 1.41 -30.89
N ALA A 478 1.39 2.22 -30.11
CA ALA A 478 1.04 2.52 -28.72
C ALA A 478 -0.31 3.23 -28.62
N SER A 479 -0.59 4.21 -29.49
CA SER A 479 -1.87 4.92 -29.52
C SER A 479 -3.03 4.00 -29.95
N LEU A 480 -2.86 3.21 -31.01
CA LEU A 480 -3.85 2.22 -31.44
C LEU A 480 -4.11 1.18 -30.35
N TYR A 481 -3.05 0.69 -29.72
CA TYR A 481 -3.14 -0.25 -28.61
C TYR A 481 -3.94 0.35 -27.46
N ARG A 482 -3.63 1.58 -27.00
CA ARG A 482 -4.40 2.25 -25.92
C ARG A 482 -5.88 2.32 -26.25
N ILE A 483 -6.22 2.86 -27.43
CA ILE A 483 -7.62 3.06 -27.87
C ILE A 483 -8.37 1.72 -27.98
N SER A 484 -7.66 0.66 -28.41
CA SER A 484 -8.26 -0.65 -28.64
C SER A 484 -8.38 -1.46 -27.35
N TYR A 485 -7.43 -1.32 -26.42
CA TYR A 485 -7.42 -2.00 -25.13
C TYR A 485 -8.58 -1.56 -24.24
N GLU A 486 -8.98 -0.28 -24.31
CA GLU A 486 -10.22 0.19 -23.63
C GLU A 486 -11.47 -0.58 -24.09
N LYS A 487 -11.43 -1.18 -25.29
CA LYS A 487 -12.55 -1.93 -25.87
C LYS A 487 -12.43 -3.44 -25.66
N SER A 488 -11.23 -3.97 -25.37
CA SER A 488 -11.01 -5.41 -25.14
C SER A 488 -9.76 -5.69 -24.31
N LEU A 489 -9.92 -6.38 -23.18
CA LEU A 489 -8.84 -6.71 -22.24
C LEU A 489 -7.91 -7.83 -22.73
N SER A 490 -8.30 -8.61 -23.73
CA SER A 490 -7.50 -9.70 -24.30
C SER A 490 -6.57 -9.25 -25.44
N LEU A 491 -6.51 -7.95 -25.72
CA LEU A 491 -5.75 -7.41 -26.84
C LEU A 491 -4.24 -7.66 -26.75
N ASP A 492 -3.70 -7.81 -25.54
CA ASP A 492 -2.29 -8.14 -25.28
C ASP A 492 -1.81 -9.40 -26.04
N LYS A 493 -2.74 -10.32 -26.36
CA LYS A 493 -2.44 -11.56 -27.07
C LYS A 493 -2.53 -11.43 -28.60
N VAL A 494 -3.03 -10.32 -29.12
CA VAL A 494 -3.46 -10.19 -30.53
C VAL A 494 -2.78 -9.03 -31.23
N LEU A 495 -2.62 -7.88 -30.56
CA LEU A 495 -2.00 -6.69 -31.15
C LEU A 495 -0.60 -6.48 -30.58
N PRO A 496 0.44 -6.35 -31.42
CA PRO A 496 1.76 -5.97 -30.93
C PRO A 496 1.69 -4.57 -30.32
N TYR A 497 2.18 -4.47 -29.09
CA TYR A 497 2.22 -3.25 -28.30
C TYR A 497 3.32 -2.28 -28.77
N SER A 498 4.37 -2.82 -29.38
CA SER A 498 5.58 -2.12 -29.80
C SER A 498 6.14 -2.74 -31.08
N SER A 499 6.80 -1.95 -31.92
CA SER A 499 7.52 -2.42 -33.12
C SER A 499 8.77 -3.21 -32.77
N VAL A 500 9.26 -3.12 -31.53
CA VAL A 500 10.46 -3.85 -31.08
C VAL A 500 10.23 -5.38 -31.11
N PHE A 501 8.99 -5.84 -30.94
CA PHE A 501 8.63 -7.27 -31.03
C PHE A 501 8.84 -7.87 -32.42
N ASP A 502 8.72 -7.06 -33.48
CA ASP A 502 8.86 -7.52 -34.86
C ASP A 502 10.32 -7.56 -35.34
N LYS A 503 11.27 -7.12 -34.50
CA LYS A 503 12.70 -7.11 -34.85
C LYS A 503 13.29 -8.50 -34.70
N LYS A 504 13.87 -9.01 -35.80
CA LYS A 504 14.60 -10.30 -35.83
C LYS A 504 15.73 -10.37 -34.80
N GLU A 505 16.40 -9.26 -34.56
CA GLU A 505 17.39 -9.09 -33.51
C GLU A 505 17.08 -7.79 -32.76
N VAL A 506 16.79 -7.89 -31.46
CA VAL A 506 16.56 -6.73 -30.60
C VAL A 506 17.92 -6.15 -30.19
N PRO A 507 18.19 -4.85 -30.41
CA PRO A 507 19.44 -4.21 -30.02
C PRO A 507 19.79 -4.45 -28.54
N VAL A 508 21.06 -4.74 -28.25
CA VAL A 508 21.56 -4.98 -26.88
C VAL A 508 21.23 -3.81 -25.95
N CYS A 509 21.23 -2.57 -26.46
CA CYS A 509 20.88 -1.37 -25.70
C CYS A 509 19.42 -1.36 -25.20
N LEU A 510 18.52 -2.11 -25.82
CA LEU A 510 17.12 -2.27 -25.37
C LEU A 510 16.95 -3.43 -24.36
N GLN A 511 17.92 -4.34 -24.29
CA GLN A 511 17.89 -5.49 -23.39
C GLN A 511 18.68 -5.29 -22.10
N ALA A 512 19.73 -4.47 -22.13
CA ALA A 512 20.62 -4.25 -20.99
C ALA A 512 20.41 -2.86 -20.39
N ILE A 513 20.17 -2.81 -19.08
CA ILE A 513 20.09 -1.57 -18.30
C ILE A 513 21.37 -1.44 -17.46
N PRO A 514 22.15 -0.36 -17.60
CA PRO A 514 23.35 -0.16 -16.79
C PRO A 514 23.05 -0.22 -15.28
N GLY A 515 23.82 -1.00 -14.53
CA GLY A 515 23.68 -1.13 -13.08
C GLY A 515 22.49 -1.97 -12.60
N VAL A 516 21.68 -2.51 -13.52
CA VAL A 516 20.50 -3.34 -13.19
C VAL A 516 20.56 -4.66 -13.96
N LEU A 517 20.61 -5.76 -13.22
CA LEU A 517 20.44 -7.11 -13.77
C LEU A 517 19.02 -7.59 -13.46
N CYS A 518 18.26 -7.99 -14.47
CA CYS A 518 16.94 -8.61 -14.29
C CYS A 518 16.99 -10.07 -14.71
N THR A 519 16.47 -10.95 -13.86
CA THR A 519 16.19 -12.34 -14.19
C THR A 519 14.69 -12.56 -14.19
N THR A 520 14.19 -13.35 -15.13
CA THR A 520 12.78 -13.70 -15.24
C THR A 520 12.64 -15.20 -15.03
N GLU A 521 11.73 -15.60 -14.15
CA GLU A 521 11.37 -17.00 -13.93
C GLU A 521 9.92 -17.20 -14.35
N LEU A 522 9.69 -18.22 -15.17
CA LEU A 522 8.36 -18.62 -15.62
C LEU A 522 7.81 -19.71 -14.70
N HIS A 523 6.49 -19.80 -14.57
CA HIS A 523 5.76 -20.78 -13.76
C HIS A 523 5.85 -20.56 -12.25
N THR A 524 5.21 -19.49 -11.80
CA THR A 524 4.97 -19.28 -10.37
C THR A 524 3.70 -20.04 -10.00
N GLU A 525 3.83 -21.27 -9.47
CA GLU A 525 2.72 -22.20 -9.17
C GLU A 525 1.65 -21.64 -8.20
N ALA A 526 0.86 -20.67 -8.66
CA ALA A 526 -0.25 -20.10 -7.91
C ALA A 526 -1.44 -21.05 -7.97
N VAL A 527 -1.86 -21.56 -6.82
CA VAL A 527 -3.03 -22.41 -6.71
C VAL A 527 -4.24 -21.54 -6.42
N LEU A 528 -5.09 -21.36 -7.42
CA LEU A 528 -6.38 -20.70 -7.24
C LEU A 528 -7.39 -21.69 -6.64
N LYS A 529 -8.04 -21.26 -5.57
CA LYS A 529 -9.03 -22.04 -4.82
C LYS A 529 -10.37 -21.30 -4.84
N GLY A 530 -11.47 -22.04 -4.81
CA GLY A 530 -12.84 -21.47 -4.81
C GLY A 530 -13.55 -21.52 -6.15
N LYS A 531 -14.79 -20.99 -6.19
CA LYS A 531 -15.65 -21.04 -7.39
C LYS A 531 -15.08 -20.12 -8.49
N VAL A 532 -15.23 -20.52 -9.76
CA VAL A 532 -14.73 -19.81 -10.96
C VAL A 532 -15.09 -18.31 -10.97
N THR A 533 -16.28 -17.95 -10.48
CA THR A 533 -16.75 -16.56 -10.33
C THR A 533 -15.95 -15.75 -9.29
N THR A 534 -15.43 -16.40 -8.25
CA THR A 534 -14.61 -15.76 -7.21
C THR A 534 -13.24 -15.36 -7.76
N CYS A 535 -12.58 -16.27 -8.48
CA CYS A 535 -11.28 -16.01 -9.09
C CYS A 535 -11.35 -14.88 -10.12
N SER A 536 -12.53 -14.62 -10.71
CA SER A 536 -12.76 -13.51 -11.65
C SER A 536 -12.54 -12.13 -11.06
N SER A 537 -12.73 -12.00 -9.76
CA SER A 537 -12.49 -10.75 -9.03
C SER A 537 -11.01 -10.50 -8.74
N ILE A 538 -10.16 -11.53 -8.83
CA ILE A 538 -8.70 -11.46 -8.61
C ILE A 538 -7.99 -11.36 -9.97
N PHE A 539 -8.41 -12.18 -10.93
CA PHE A 539 -7.87 -12.24 -12.28
C PHE A 539 -9.00 -12.12 -13.31
N LYS A 540 -9.40 -10.89 -13.67
CA LYS A 540 -10.30 -10.68 -14.81
C LYS A 540 -9.68 -11.17 -16.11
N THR A 541 -8.35 -11.25 -16.19
CA THR A 541 -7.59 -11.65 -17.38
C THR A 541 -7.44 -13.15 -17.59
N HIS A 542 -7.63 -14.00 -16.56
CA HIS A 542 -7.44 -15.46 -16.69
C HIS A 542 -8.70 -16.25 -17.09
N LEU A 543 -9.87 -15.62 -17.12
CA LEU A 543 -11.16 -16.32 -17.36
C LEU A 543 -11.66 -16.34 -18.80
N LEU A 544 -10.79 -16.01 -19.74
CA LEU A 544 -11.02 -16.30 -21.16
C LEU A 544 -10.13 -17.46 -21.56
N HIS A 545 -10.43 -18.64 -21.02
CA HIS A 545 -9.99 -19.93 -21.53
C HIS A 545 -11.17 -20.89 -21.58
#